data_AF-A0A5J4TEE4-F1
#
_entry.id   AF-A0A5J4TEE4-F1
#
_cell.length_a   1.000
_cell.length_b   1.000
_cell.length_c   1.000
_cell.angle_alpha   90.00
_cell.angle_beta   90.00
_cell.angle_gamma   90.00
#
_symmetry.space_group_name_H-M   'P 1'
#
loop_
_entity.id
_entity.type
_entity.pdbx_description
1 polymer ?
#
loop_
_entity_poly.entity_id
_entity_poly.type
_entity_poly.pdbx_seq_one_letter_code
_entity_poly.pdbx_strand_id
1 'polypeptide(L)'
;MFSVLNEIRNYNNSKKGIATIIKSIISDESIRINEKNQPRRTTENVMNIIYISNAYSPVQLDTDDRRHLTRVCKTVHQVTEEHKEDVGYFTQLSQSYTQEFYENLLTFFLERDISQFNPTLIPMTEAKKQLIYVSRSLIDDVIIEHYEQFKQGIPIAFVNQCKPQNWKQITYKNAKQHKCTEQQPRINGKRTTVNVLNKDQQTYYDKIMNEEDIEASNANYQKYKKTIEDDRFVDQVAYDTKQK
;
A
#
# COMPACT_ATOMS: atom_id res chain seq x y z
N MET A 1 6.92 -20.64 18.07
CA MET A 1 5.90 -20.00 18.93
C MET A 1 4.88 -19.31 18.03
N PHE A 2 3.58 -19.50 18.25
CA PHE A 2 2.55 -18.76 17.51
C PHE A 2 1.94 -17.66 18.39
N SER A 3 1.64 -16.51 17.79
CA SER A 3 0.98 -15.39 18.45
C SER A 3 -0.19 -14.93 17.60
N VAL A 4 -1.39 -14.97 18.18
CA VAL A 4 -2.61 -14.50 17.53
C VAL A 4 -2.92 -13.11 18.04
N LEU A 5 -2.96 -12.13 17.15
CA LEU A 5 -3.33 -10.76 17.48
C LEU A 5 -4.76 -10.49 17.03
N ASN A 6 -5.67 -10.44 18.00
CA ASN A 6 -7.06 -10.03 17.80
C ASN A 6 -7.12 -8.51 17.72
N GLU A 7 -7.36 -8.00 16.51
CA GLU A 7 -7.32 -6.60 16.11
C GLU A 7 -5.93 -5.96 16.20
N ILE A 8 -5.35 -5.64 15.05
CA ILE A 8 -4.32 -4.59 14.99
C ILE A 8 -5.06 -3.27 14.87
N ARG A 9 -4.92 -2.45 15.91
CA ARG A 9 -5.50 -1.10 16.02
C ARG A 9 -5.49 -0.36 14.69
N ASN A 10 -6.64 0.19 14.29
CA ASN A 10 -6.83 0.98 13.07
C ASN A 10 -5.66 1.95 12.83
N TYR A 11 -5.10 1.87 11.62
CA TYR A 11 -4.09 2.77 11.14
C TYR A 11 -4.69 4.19 11.02
N ASN A 12 -4.21 5.09 11.88
CA ASN A 12 -4.35 6.53 11.70
C ASN A 12 -2.95 7.09 11.42
N ASN A 13 -2.84 8.12 10.57
CA ASN A 13 -1.58 8.72 10.06
C ASN A 13 -0.51 9.05 11.12
N SER A 14 -0.83 9.09 12.41
CA SER A 14 0.11 9.31 13.51
C SER A 14 0.97 8.10 13.92
N LYS A 15 0.81 6.93 13.29
CA LYS A 15 1.34 5.65 13.83
C LYS A 15 2.27 4.84 12.91
N LYS A 16 2.98 5.47 11.97
CA LYS A 16 4.01 4.79 11.14
C LYS A 16 5.01 3.96 11.94
N GLY A 17 5.32 4.36 13.18
CA GLY A 17 6.21 3.62 14.06
C GLY A 17 5.76 2.19 14.38
N ILE A 18 4.45 1.92 14.42
CA ILE A 18 3.93 0.58 14.72
C ILE A 18 4.22 -0.39 13.56
N ALA A 19 4.06 0.06 12.31
CA ALA A 19 4.33 -0.78 11.15
C ALA A 19 5.81 -1.21 11.10
N THR A 20 6.73 -0.29 11.42
CA THR A 20 8.16 -0.59 11.49
C THR A 20 8.48 -1.60 12.60
N ILE A 21 7.87 -1.45 13.78
CA ILE A 21 8.06 -2.39 14.89
C ILE A 21 7.56 -3.79 14.51
N ILE A 22 6.37 -3.89 13.92
CA ILE A 22 5.80 -5.19 13.50
C ILE A 22 6.71 -5.85 12.46
N LYS A 23 7.19 -5.09 11.47
CA LYS A 23 8.13 -5.60 10.46
C LYS A 23 9.38 -6.21 11.11
N SER A 24 9.94 -5.54 12.12
CA SER A 24 11.08 -6.04 12.92
C SER A 24 10.72 -7.30 13.71
N ILE A 25 9.57 -7.34 14.40
CA ILE A 25 9.15 -8.54 15.14
C ILE A 25 8.98 -9.76 14.22
N ILE A 26 8.54 -9.58 12.97
CA ILE A 26 8.40 -10.69 12.02
C ILE A 26 9.77 -11.16 11.49
N SER A 27 10.70 -10.24 11.20
CA SER A 27 11.92 -10.57 10.44
C SER A 27 13.20 -10.68 11.24
N ASP A 28 13.27 -10.09 12.42
CA ASP A 28 14.52 -10.05 13.18
C ASP A 28 14.79 -11.40 13.84
N GLU A 29 16.02 -11.89 13.79
CA GLU A 29 16.43 -13.18 14.36
C GLU A 29 16.41 -13.19 15.90
N SER A 30 16.40 -12.02 16.52
CA SER A 30 16.39 -11.89 17.97
C SER A 30 15.37 -10.84 18.42
N ILE A 31 14.76 -11.10 19.58
CA ILE A 31 13.79 -10.21 20.20
C ILE A 31 14.23 -9.85 21.62
N ARG A 32 14.09 -8.57 21.95
CA ARG A 32 14.43 -8.05 23.27
C ARG A 32 13.19 -7.99 24.15
N ILE A 33 13.11 -8.90 25.10
CA ILE A 33 11.97 -9.08 26.01
C ILE A 33 12.20 -8.27 27.28
N ASN A 34 11.21 -7.44 27.62
CA ASN A 34 11.18 -6.64 28.83
C ASN A 34 9.95 -6.99 29.66
N GLU A 35 10.03 -8.12 30.35
CA GLU A 35 8.96 -8.61 31.21
C GLU A 35 8.91 -7.81 32.53
N LYS A 36 7.71 -7.60 33.06
CA LYS A 36 7.54 -6.81 34.28
C LYS A 36 8.21 -7.52 35.45
N ASN A 37 8.98 -6.76 36.24
CA ASN A 37 9.72 -7.26 37.41
C ASN A 37 10.79 -8.33 37.08
N GLN A 38 11.23 -8.40 35.83
CA GLN A 38 12.31 -9.29 35.40
C GLN A 38 13.41 -8.48 34.70
N PRO A 39 14.67 -8.93 34.74
CA PRO A 39 15.73 -8.29 33.98
C PRO A 39 15.46 -8.43 32.49
N ARG A 40 15.74 -7.35 31.75
CA ARG A 40 15.59 -7.33 30.31
C ARG A 40 16.56 -8.32 29.67
N ARG A 41 16.06 -9.16 28.78
CA ARG A 41 16.83 -10.21 28.09
C ARG A 41 16.63 -10.15 26.58
N THR A 42 17.64 -10.60 25.84
CA THR A 42 17.55 -10.81 24.39
C THR A 42 17.55 -12.32 24.15
N THR A 43 16.68 -12.79 23.27
CA THR A 43 16.56 -14.22 22.94
C THR A 43 16.30 -14.38 21.45
N GLU A 44 16.43 -15.61 20.95
CA GLU A 44 16.09 -15.97 19.58
C GLU A 44 14.60 -15.73 19.32
N ASN A 45 14.30 -15.18 18.16
CA ASN A 45 12.94 -14.93 17.72
C ASN A 45 12.40 -16.14 16.96
N VAL A 46 11.50 -16.88 17.62
CA VAL A 46 10.78 -18.02 17.03
C VAL A 46 9.29 -17.72 16.83
N MET A 47 8.93 -16.44 16.73
CA MET A 47 7.54 -15.98 16.68
C MET A 47 6.97 -16.01 15.26
N ASN A 48 5.84 -16.70 15.09
CA ASN A 48 4.99 -16.61 13.91
C ASN A 48 3.68 -15.92 14.30
N ILE A 49 3.24 -14.93 13.53
CA ILE A 49 2.11 -14.08 13.90
C ILE A 49 0.92 -14.30 12.96
N ILE A 50 -0.26 -14.43 13.56
CA ILE A 50 -1.54 -14.44 12.86
C ILE A 50 -2.31 -13.18 13.25
N TYR A 51 -2.67 -12.38 12.26
CA TYR A 51 -3.49 -11.18 12.45
C TYR A 51 -4.95 -11.49 12.13
N ILE A 52 -5.86 -11.12 13.04
CA ILE A 52 -7.30 -11.22 12.83
C ILE A 52 -7.87 -9.82 13.04
N SER A 53 -8.63 -9.28 12.08
CA SER A 53 -9.19 -7.95 12.20
C SER A 53 -10.46 -7.80 11.38
N ASN A 54 -11.39 -7.00 11.90
CA ASN A 54 -12.58 -6.55 11.18
C ASN A 54 -12.37 -5.19 10.48
N ALA A 55 -11.20 -4.58 10.63
CA ALA A 55 -10.87 -3.32 9.98
C ALA A 55 -10.65 -3.48 8.47
N TYR A 56 -11.07 -2.48 7.70
CA TYR A 56 -10.83 -2.44 6.25
C TYR A 56 -9.34 -2.35 5.89
N SER A 57 -8.53 -1.71 6.75
CA SER A 57 -7.08 -1.55 6.56
C SER A 57 -6.33 -1.79 7.88
N PRO A 58 -6.14 -3.05 8.29
CA PRO A 58 -5.57 -3.39 9.60
C PRO A 58 -4.05 -3.17 9.67
N VAL A 59 -3.35 -3.30 8.55
CA VAL A 59 -1.89 -3.15 8.47
C VAL A 59 -1.52 -2.40 7.21
N GLN A 60 -0.54 -1.50 7.33
CA GLN A 60 0.06 -0.83 6.17
C GLN A 60 1.06 -1.77 5.50
N LEU A 61 0.83 -2.09 4.24
CA LEU A 61 1.72 -2.92 3.43
C LEU A 61 2.51 -2.05 2.46
N ASP A 62 3.80 -2.36 2.35
CA ASP A 62 4.62 -1.81 1.27
C ASP A 62 4.35 -2.60 -0.01
N THR A 63 4.62 -2.02 -1.18
CA THR A 63 4.30 -2.67 -2.45
C THR A 63 5.10 -3.95 -2.70
N ASP A 64 6.32 -4.01 -2.19
CA ASP A 64 7.21 -5.17 -2.23
C ASP A 64 7.11 -6.02 -0.95
N ASP A 65 6.02 -5.90 -0.19
CA ASP A 65 5.84 -6.67 1.04
C ASP A 65 5.91 -8.18 0.75
N ARG A 66 6.89 -8.81 1.39
CA ARG A 66 7.16 -10.25 1.33
C ARG A 66 6.89 -10.97 2.66
N ARG A 67 6.21 -10.29 3.60
CA ARG A 67 6.03 -10.77 4.99
C ARG A 67 4.59 -11.22 5.28
N HIS A 68 3.61 -10.65 4.56
CA HIS A 68 2.20 -10.82 4.89
C HIS A 68 1.46 -11.60 3.80
N LEU A 69 0.86 -12.73 4.20
CA LEU A 69 -0.21 -13.37 3.46
C LEU A 69 -1.54 -12.74 3.89
N THR A 70 -2.26 -12.11 2.97
CA THR A 70 -3.56 -11.51 3.25
C THR A 70 -4.67 -12.36 2.66
N ARG A 71 -5.62 -12.78 3.50
CA ARG A 71 -6.85 -13.44 3.06
C ARG A 71 -8.04 -12.74 3.70
N VAL A 72 -9.02 -12.39 2.88
CA VAL A 72 -10.32 -11.92 3.35
C VAL A 72 -11.22 -13.14 3.45
N CYS A 73 -11.62 -13.48 4.67
CA CYS A 73 -12.68 -14.45 4.89
C CYS A 73 -14.00 -13.73 4.68
N LYS A 74 -14.61 -13.93 3.50
CA LYS A 74 -15.98 -13.51 3.25
C LYS A 74 -16.91 -14.45 4.03
N THR A 75 -17.23 -14.12 5.28
CA THR A 75 -18.21 -14.89 6.05
C THR A 75 -19.24 -13.98 6.72
N VAL A 76 -20.51 -14.34 6.52
CA VAL A 76 -21.73 -14.02 7.28
C VAL A 76 -22.21 -12.57 7.27
N HIS A 77 -21.36 -11.54 7.31
CA HIS A 77 -21.90 -10.18 7.45
C HIS A 77 -22.05 -9.39 6.16
N GLN A 78 -21.36 -9.74 5.07
CA GLN A 78 -21.36 -8.85 3.89
C GLN A 78 -21.49 -9.49 2.50
N VAL A 79 -21.37 -10.81 2.27
CA VAL A 79 -21.38 -11.30 0.87
C VAL A 79 -22.00 -12.68 0.60
N THR A 80 -22.33 -13.49 1.62
CA THR A 80 -23.07 -14.75 1.40
C THR A 80 -24.21 -14.82 2.40
N GLU A 81 -25.45 -14.72 1.91
CA GLU A 81 -26.67 -14.83 2.71
C GLU A 81 -26.83 -16.21 3.37
N GLU A 82 -26.07 -17.21 2.93
CA GLU A 82 -26.28 -18.62 3.28
C GLU A 82 -26.22 -18.92 4.78
N HIS A 83 -25.40 -18.20 5.57
CA HIS A 83 -25.24 -18.46 7.01
C HIS A 83 -25.21 -17.19 7.87
N LYS A 84 -25.78 -16.08 7.40
CA LYS A 84 -25.87 -14.85 8.19
C LYS A 84 -26.69 -15.12 9.45
N GLU A 85 -26.08 -14.98 10.63
CA GLU A 85 -26.74 -15.25 11.93
C GLU A 85 -27.21 -16.72 12.10
N ASP A 86 -26.61 -17.66 11.36
CA ASP A 86 -26.95 -19.09 11.47
C ASP A 86 -26.33 -19.70 12.73
N VAL A 87 -26.98 -19.43 13.86
CA VAL A 87 -26.59 -19.94 15.18
C VAL A 87 -26.52 -21.47 15.17
N GLY A 88 -27.39 -22.15 14.42
CA GLY A 88 -27.41 -23.62 14.33
C GLY A 88 -26.13 -24.16 13.72
N TYR A 89 -25.74 -23.65 12.55
CA TYR A 89 -24.49 -24.00 11.88
C TYR A 89 -23.27 -23.73 12.78
N PHE A 90 -23.18 -22.53 13.37
CA PHE A 90 -22.03 -22.19 14.22
C PHE A 90 -21.98 -23.01 15.52
N THR A 91 -23.14 -23.34 16.09
CA THR A 91 -23.22 -24.24 17.24
C THR A 91 -22.73 -25.62 16.85
N GLN A 92 -23.21 -26.19 15.75
CA GLN A 92 -22.78 -27.49 15.25
C GLN A 92 -21.27 -27.51 14.95
N LEU A 93 -20.75 -26.47 14.29
CA LEU A 93 -19.33 -26.32 14.00
C LEU A 93 -18.51 -26.27 15.31
N SER A 94 -18.93 -25.47 16.29
CA SER A 94 -18.23 -25.39 17.58
C SER A 94 -18.25 -26.71 18.36
N GLN A 95 -19.33 -27.48 18.26
CA GLN A 95 -19.48 -28.80 18.87
C GLN A 95 -18.66 -29.87 18.15
N SER A 96 -18.37 -29.68 16.85
CA SER A 96 -17.55 -30.61 16.06
C SER A 96 -16.07 -30.63 16.46
N TYR A 97 -15.62 -29.66 17.25
CA TYR A 97 -14.24 -29.60 17.78
C TYR A 97 -14.03 -30.59 18.93
N THR A 98 -14.19 -31.87 18.63
CA THR A 98 -13.99 -32.98 19.56
C THR A 98 -12.50 -33.28 19.75
N GLN A 99 -12.18 -34.08 20.77
CA GLN A 99 -10.82 -34.57 20.98
C GLN A 99 -10.27 -35.29 19.73
N GLU A 100 -11.09 -36.14 19.12
CA GLU A 100 -10.76 -36.86 17.88
C GLU A 100 -10.45 -35.89 16.73
N PHE A 101 -11.19 -34.80 16.60
CA PHE A 101 -10.89 -33.77 15.60
C PHE A 101 -9.50 -33.16 15.80
N TYR A 102 -9.12 -32.81 17.03
CA TYR A 102 -7.80 -32.24 17.32
C TYR A 102 -6.66 -33.25 17.12
N GLU A 103 -6.88 -34.52 17.47
CA GLU A 103 -5.90 -35.60 17.23
C GLU A 103 -5.68 -35.83 15.73
N ASN A 104 -6.76 -35.85 14.94
CA ASN A 104 -6.69 -35.94 13.48
C ASN A 104 -6.04 -34.71 12.86
N LEU A 105 -6.35 -33.50 13.37
CA LEU A 105 -5.73 -32.26 12.91
C LEU A 105 -4.22 -32.22 13.19
N LEU A 106 -3.81 -32.68 14.38
CA LEU A 106 -2.39 -32.77 14.73
C LEU A 106 -1.68 -33.80 13.86
N THR A 107 -2.30 -34.96 13.62
CA THR A 107 -1.79 -36.00 12.71
C THR A 107 -1.60 -35.41 11.31
N PHE A 108 -2.60 -34.70 10.80
CA PHE A 108 -2.52 -34.00 9.52
C PHE A 108 -1.33 -33.03 9.45
N PHE A 109 -1.08 -32.25 10.49
CA PHE A 109 0.08 -31.33 10.51
C PHE A 109 1.42 -32.04 10.62
N LEU A 110 1.51 -33.15 11.34
CA LEU A 110 2.75 -33.94 11.50
C LEU A 110 3.11 -34.73 10.24
N GLU A 111 2.11 -35.22 9.50
CA GLU A 111 2.30 -36.04 8.30
C GLU A 111 2.40 -35.19 7.02
N ARG A 112 2.11 -33.89 7.08
CA ARG A 112 2.18 -33.02 5.91
C ARG A 112 3.63 -32.85 5.45
N ASP A 113 3.94 -33.39 4.27
CA ASP A 113 5.21 -33.07 3.60
C ASP A 113 5.27 -31.59 3.22
N ILE A 114 6.22 -30.89 3.84
CA ILE A 114 6.54 -29.47 3.61
C ILE A 114 7.95 -29.28 3.04
N SER A 115 8.59 -30.35 2.54
CA SER A 115 9.95 -30.30 1.99
C SER A 115 10.10 -29.30 0.83
N GLN A 116 9.01 -29.06 0.09
CA GLN A 116 8.94 -28.08 -1.01
C GLN A 116 8.33 -26.73 -0.59
N PHE A 117 7.92 -26.58 0.68
CA PHE A 117 7.30 -25.35 1.15
C PHE A 117 8.37 -24.26 1.35
N ASN A 118 8.20 -23.15 0.64
CA ASN A 118 9.05 -21.98 0.80
C ASN A 118 8.24 -20.82 1.41
N PRO A 119 8.47 -20.45 2.68
CA PRO A 119 7.72 -19.39 3.36
C PRO A 119 8.00 -17.99 2.78
N THR A 120 9.04 -17.83 1.95
CA THR A 120 9.34 -16.56 1.28
C THR A 120 8.49 -16.32 0.04
N LEU A 121 7.86 -17.36 -0.52
CA LEU A 121 7.00 -17.28 -1.70
C LEU A 121 5.55 -16.98 -1.30
N ILE A 122 5.30 -15.75 -0.88
CA ILE A 122 3.96 -15.32 -0.48
C ILE A 122 3.18 -14.85 -1.72
N PRO A 123 2.00 -15.43 -2.02
CA PRO A 123 1.21 -15.05 -3.17
C PRO A 123 0.64 -13.63 -3.06
N MET A 124 0.53 -12.95 -4.20
CA MET A 124 -0.12 -11.64 -4.32
C MET A 124 -1.63 -11.83 -4.48
N THR A 125 -2.34 -12.01 -3.37
CA THR A 125 -3.80 -12.15 -3.36
C THR A 125 -4.49 -10.82 -3.68
N GLU A 126 -5.76 -10.86 -4.11
CA GLU A 126 -6.53 -9.64 -4.38
C GLU A 126 -6.64 -8.75 -3.14
N ALA A 127 -6.92 -9.36 -1.98
CA ALA A 127 -6.93 -8.64 -0.71
C ALA A 127 -5.60 -7.94 -0.39
N LYS A 128 -4.47 -8.57 -0.71
CA LYS A 128 -3.15 -7.98 -0.54
C LYS A 128 -2.93 -6.79 -1.47
N LYS A 129 -3.34 -6.90 -2.75
CA LYS A 129 -3.27 -5.79 -3.71
C LYS A 129 -4.07 -4.58 -3.23
N GLN A 130 -5.30 -4.82 -2.75
CA GLN A 130 -6.16 -3.75 -2.21
C GLN A 130 -5.53 -3.08 -0.98
N LEU A 131 -4.95 -3.84 -0.05
CA LEU A 131 -4.25 -3.25 1.09
C LEU A 131 -3.02 -2.44 0.69
N ILE A 132 -2.23 -2.93 -0.26
CA ILE A 132 -1.08 -2.18 -0.82
C ILE A 132 -1.56 -0.89 -1.47
N TYR A 133 -2.65 -0.96 -2.25
CA TYR A 133 -3.25 0.18 -2.91
C TYR A 133 -3.68 1.26 -1.91
N VAL A 134 -4.41 0.89 -0.85
CA VAL A 134 -4.82 1.84 0.21
C VAL A 134 -3.62 2.33 1.05
N SER A 135 -2.54 1.56 1.10
CA SER A 135 -1.30 1.89 1.83
C SER A 135 -0.36 2.83 1.07
N ARG A 136 -0.68 3.20 -0.17
CA ARG A 136 0.18 4.01 -1.05
C ARG A 136 0.43 5.40 -0.50
N SER A 137 1.53 6.02 -0.92
CA SER A 137 1.92 7.32 -0.43
C SER A 137 1.22 8.44 -1.21
N LEU A 138 1.11 9.64 -0.60
CA LEU A 138 0.50 10.80 -1.26
C LEU A 138 1.21 11.21 -2.56
N ILE A 139 2.49 10.87 -2.74
CA ILE A 139 3.16 11.11 -4.02
C ILE A 139 2.72 10.09 -5.08
N ASP A 140 2.41 8.86 -4.67
CA ASP A 140 1.86 7.86 -5.58
C ASP A 140 0.48 8.27 -6.09
N ASP A 141 -0.37 8.82 -5.21
CA ASP A 141 -1.67 9.37 -5.61
C ASP A 141 -1.52 10.44 -6.71
N VAL A 142 -0.61 11.40 -6.51
CA VAL A 142 -0.33 12.47 -7.49
C VAL A 142 0.20 11.91 -8.81
N ILE A 143 1.07 10.89 -8.75
CA ILE A 143 1.61 10.26 -9.96
C ILE A 143 0.52 9.50 -10.71
N ILE A 144 -0.36 8.79 -10.00
CA ILE A 144 -1.47 8.04 -10.61
C ILE A 144 -2.46 8.99 -11.28
N GLU A 145 -2.89 10.04 -10.57
CA GLU A 145 -3.82 11.06 -11.08
C GLU A 145 -3.30 11.74 -12.35
N HIS A 146 -1.98 11.92 -12.47
CA HIS A 146 -1.32 12.58 -13.60
C HIS A 146 -0.43 11.62 -14.42
N TYR A 147 -0.69 10.31 -14.36
CA TYR A 147 0.20 9.27 -14.90
C TYR A 147 0.58 9.48 -16.35
N GLU A 148 -0.39 9.73 -17.24
CA GLU A 148 -0.11 9.99 -18.65
C GLU A 148 0.68 11.28 -18.86
N GLN A 149 0.45 12.33 -18.06
CA GLN A 149 1.26 13.56 -18.12
C GLN A 149 2.71 13.29 -17.68
N PHE A 150 2.92 12.47 -16.66
CA PHE A 150 4.24 12.05 -16.20
C PHE A 150 4.98 11.18 -17.22
N LYS A 151 4.27 10.35 -18.01
CA LYS A 151 4.86 9.57 -19.12
C LYS A 151 5.34 10.46 -20.26
N GLN A 152 4.55 11.48 -20.62
CA GLN A 152 4.87 12.39 -21.73
C GLN A 152 5.84 13.52 -21.34
N GLY A 153 5.92 13.84 -20.05
CA GLY A 153 6.76 14.91 -19.51
C GLY A 153 5.91 16.07 -19.00
N ILE A 154 5.77 16.14 -17.69
CA ILE A 154 4.93 17.15 -17.02
C ILE A 154 5.80 18.34 -16.54
N PRO A 155 5.41 19.60 -16.79
CA PRO A 155 6.20 20.77 -16.37
C PRO A 155 6.43 20.81 -14.86
N ILE A 156 7.67 21.09 -14.43
CA ILE A 156 8.01 21.13 -12.99
C ILE A 156 7.14 22.12 -12.22
N ALA A 157 6.79 23.26 -12.84
CA ALA A 157 5.92 24.26 -12.23
C ALA A 157 4.55 23.67 -11.83
N PHE A 158 3.95 22.89 -12.72
CA PHE A 158 2.67 22.22 -12.46
C PHE A 158 2.82 21.13 -11.40
N VAL A 159 3.85 20.28 -11.51
CA VAL A 159 4.08 19.21 -10.51
C VAL A 159 4.21 19.78 -9.09
N ASN A 160 4.84 20.95 -8.94
CA ASN A 160 4.98 21.61 -7.65
C ASN A 160 3.65 22.14 -7.09
N GLN A 161 2.67 22.45 -7.94
CA GLN A 161 1.31 22.82 -7.52
C GLN A 161 0.54 21.61 -6.99
N CYS A 162 0.77 20.41 -7.56
CA CYS A 162 0.19 19.15 -7.06
C CYS A 162 0.80 18.67 -5.73
N LYS A 163 1.63 19.48 -5.07
CA LYS A 163 2.25 19.11 -3.78
C LYS A 163 1.16 18.98 -2.71
N PRO A 164 1.15 17.88 -1.93
CA PRO A 164 0.27 17.76 -0.77
C PRO A 164 0.41 18.94 0.21
N GLN A 165 -0.72 19.41 0.75
CA GLN A 165 -0.78 20.61 1.60
C GLN A 165 0.07 20.46 2.87
N ASN A 166 0.12 19.25 3.43
CA ASN A 166 0.86 18.90 4.64
C ASN A 166 2.37 18.67 4.43
N TRP A 167 2.88 18.75 3.20
CA TRP A 167 4.29 18.48 2.89
C TRP A 167 5.11 19.75 2.68
N LYS A 168 6.36 19.75 3.17
CA LYS A 168 7.37 20.74 2.80
C LYS A 168 7.84 20.49 1.37
N GLN A 169 8.24 21.54 0.65
CA GLN A 169 8.73 21.44 -0.73
C GLN A 169 9.90 20.45 -0.87
N ILE A 170 10.83 20.47 0.08
CA ILE A 170 12.01 19.59 0.10
C ILE A 170 11.59 18.11 0.20
N THR A 171 10.63 17.80 1.07
CA THR A 171 10.09 16.44 1.23
C THR A 171 9.48 15.92 -0.08
N TYR A 172 8.70 16.77 -0.75
CA TYR A 172 8.09 16.42 -2.03
C TYR A 172 9.10 16.24 -3.16
N LYS A 173 10.16 17.06 -3.20
CA LYS A 173 11.26 16.88 -4.16
C LYS A 173 11.98 15.55 -3.93
N ASN A 174 12.34 15.23 -2.69
CA ASN A 174 13.05 13.99 -2.35
C ASN A 174 12.22 12.75 -2.69
N ALA A 175 10.91 12.78 -2.43
CA ALA A 175 10.01 11.66 -2.75
C ALA A 175 9.92 11.36 -4.25
N LYS A 176 10.16 12.37 -5.10
CA LYS A 176 10.14 12.24 -6.57
C LYS A 176 11.49 11.90 -7.18
N GLN A 177 12.59 12.22 -6.49
CA GLN A 177 13.94 12.14 -7.05
C GLN A 177 14.29 10.77 -7.63
N HIS A 178 13.79 9.70 -7.00
CA HIS A 178 14.00 8.33 -7.47
C HIS A 178 12.91 7.84 -8.44
N LYS A 179 11.82 8.59 -8.59
CA LYS A 179 10.68 8.20 -9.43
C LYS A 179 10.75 8.82 -10.83
N CYS A 180 11.25 10.05 -10.94
CA CYS A 180 11.27 10.81 -12.19
C CYS A 180 12.68 11.31 -12.53
N THR A 181 12.90 11.54 -13.82
CA THR A 181 14.07 12.23 -14.37
C THR A 181 13.67 13.59 -14.93
N GLU A 182 14.53 14.58 -14.75
CA GLU A 182 14.34 15.92 -15.32
C GLU A 182 14.83 15.93 -16.78
N GLN A 183 14.01 16.50 -17.67
CA GLN A 183 14.35 16.71 -19.08
C GLN A 183 14.04 18.16 -19.48
N GLN A 184 14.67 18.65 -20.55
CA GLN A 184 14.46 20.02 -21.05
C GLN A 184 14.04 20.04 -22.53
N PRO A 185 12.85 19.52 -22.87
CA PRO A 185 12.31 19.62 -24.22
C PRO A 185 11.96 21.08 -24.57
N ARG A 186 11.81 21.34 -25.87
CA ARG A 186 11.16 22.54 -26.37
C ARG A 186 9.67 22.27 -26.53
N ILE A 187 8.83 22.98 -25.77
CA ILE A 187 7.37 22.93 -25.86
C ILE A 187 6.90 24.31 -26.34
N ASN A 188 6.14 24.37 -27.43
CA ASN A 188 5.70 25.62 -28.07
C ASN A 188 6.85 26.63 -28.31
N GLY A 189 8.01 26.11 -28.73
CA GLY A 189 9.22 26.92 -29.00
C GLY A 189 10.02 27.37 -27.77
N LYS A 190 9.48 27.22 -26.55
CA LYS A 190 10.14 27.58 -25.29
C LYS A 190 10.83 26.36 -24.68
N ARG A 191 12.04 26.55 -24.13
CA ARG A 191 12.69 25.52 -23.30
C ARG A 191 11.96 25.42 -21.98
N THR A 192 11.42 24.25 -21.69
CA THR A 192 10.64 23.98 -20.47
C THR A 192 11.24 22.79 -19.76
N THR A 193 11.50 22.90 -18.46
CA THR A 193 11.95 21.76 -17.66
C THR A 193 10.74 20.91 -17.26
N VAL A 194 10.79 19.63 -17.58
CA VAL A 194 9.73 18.65 -17.31
C VAL A 194 10.26 17.49 -16.48
N ASN A 195 9.37 16.87 -15.71
CA ASN A 195 9.62 15.58 -15.06
C ASN A 195 9.03 14.47 -15.92
N VAL A 196 9.83 13.45 -16.23
CA VAL A 196 9.40 12.23 -16.92
C VAL A 196 9.55 11.06 -15.96
N LEU A 197 8.53 10.21 -15.87
CA LEU A 197 8.57 9.02 -15.04
C LEU A 197 9.60 8.00 -15.57
N ASN A 198 10.41 7.42 -14.69
CA ASN A 198 11.40 6.43 -15.10
C ASN A 198 10.72 5.14 -15.63
N LYS A 199 11.39 4.41 -16.54
CA LYS A 199 10.79 3.23 -17.22
C LYS A 199 10.40 2.11 -16.25
N ASP A 200 11.22 1.89 -15.22
CA ASP A 200 10.95 0.93 -14.14
C ASP A 200 9.71 1.33 -13.34
N GLN A 201 9.55 2.62 -13.07
CA GLN A 201 8.39 3.15 -12.37
C GLN A 201 7.12 3.08 -13.22
N GLN A 202 7.20 3.31 -14.54
CA GLN A 202 6.06 3.11 -15.44
C GLN A 202 5.55 1.67 -15.36
N THR A 203 6.46 0.69 -15.48
CA THR A 203 6.14 -0.74 -15.36
C THR A 203 5.50 -1.09 -14.02
N TYR A 204 5.88 -0.37 -12.95
CA TYR A 204 5.30 -0.51 -11.63
C TYR A 204 3.85 0.03 -11.59
N TYR A 205 3.62 1.28 -12.04
CA TYR A 205 2.31 1.91 -12.01
C TYR A 205 1.29 1.20 -12.91
N ASP A 206 1.73 0.72 -14.08
CA ASP A 206 0.89 -0.08 -15.00
C ASP A 206 0.33 -1.35 -14.34
N LYS A 207 1.01 -1.91 -13.33
CA LYS A 207 0.56 -3.12 -12.62
C LYS A 207 -0.39 -2.84 -11.45
N ILE A 208 -0.35 -1.63 -10.90
CA ILE A 208 -1.08 -1.28 -9.67
C ILE A 208 -2.30 -0.40 -9.91
N MET A 209 -2.34 0.33 -11.03
CA MET A 209 -3.48 1.16 -11.41
C MET A 209 -4.66 0.28 -11.81
N ASN A 210 -5.85 0.65 -11.35
CA ASN A 210 -7.10 0.05 -11.78
C ASN A 210 -7.69 0.80 -12.99
N GLU A 211 -8.82 0.32 -13.52
CA GLU A 211 -9.49 0.95 -14.67
C GLU A 211 -9.91 2.40 -14.37
N GLU A 212 -10.42 2.68 -13.17
CA GLU A 212 -10.83 4.03 -12.74
C GLU A 212 -9.65 5.02 -12.71
N ASP A 213 -8.49 4.58 -12.19
CA ASP A 213 -7.25 5.36 -12.17
C ASP A 213 -6.79 5.71 -13.59
N ILE A 214 -6.86 4.74 -14.51
CA ILE A 214 -6.47 4.91 -15.92
C ILE A 214 -7.41 5.91 -16.59
N GLU A 215 -8.72 5.78 -16.39
CA GLU A 215 -9.72 6.71 -16.93
C GLU A 215 -9.53 8.14 -16.41
N ALA A 216 -9.34 8.29 -15.09
CA ALA A 216 -9.10 9.58 -14.46
C ALA A 216 -7.81 10.25 -15.00
N SER A 217 -6.73 9.47 -15.12
CA SER A 217 -5.46 9.94 -15.66
C SER A 217 -5.59 10.40 -17.11
N ASN A 218 -6.28 9.62 -17.94
CA ASN A 218 -6.55 9.97 -19.34
C ASN A 218 -7.39 11.24 -19.45
N ALA A 219 -8.44 11.37 -18.65
CA ALA A 219 -9.29 12.57 -18.63
C ALA A 219 -8.49 13.83 -18.26
N ASN A 220 -7.60 13.72 -17.26
CA ASN A 220 -6.71 14.80 -16.86
C ASN A 220 -5.70 15.16 -17.97
N TYR A 221 -5.14 14.16 -18.64
CA TYR A 221 -4.26 14.37 -19.78
C TYR A 221 -4.95 15.08 -20.96
N GLN A 222 -6.20 14.73 -21.27
CA GLN A 222 -6.97 15.40 -22.31
C GLN A 222 -7.26 16.86 -21.97
N LYS A 223 -7.61 17.17 -20.71
CA LYS A 223 -7.76 18.55 -20.24
C LYS A 223 -6.46 19.34 -20.42
N TYR A 224 -5.35 18.73 -20.00
CA TYR A 224 -4.01 19.33 -20.14
C TYR A 224 -3.64 19.61 -21.60
N LYS A 225 -3.90 18.65 -22.51
CA LYS A 225 -3.63 18.81 -23.93
C LYS A 225 -4.44 19.96 -24.53
N LYS A 226 -5.73 20.06 -24.20
CA LYS A 226 -6.58 21.21 -24.59
C LYS A 226 -6.03 22.53 -24.06
N THR A 227 -5.56 22.60 -22.81
CA THR A 227 -4.94 23.82 -22.27
C THR A 227 -3.63 24.18 -23.00
N ILE A 228 -2.85 23.22 -23.49
CA ILE A 228 -1.66 23.53 -24.31
C ILE A 228 -2.04 23.99 -25.73
N GLU A 229 -3.12 23.44 -26.28
CA GLU A 229 -3.63 23.74 -27.62
C GLU A 229 -4.39 25.09 -27.67
N ASP A 230 -5.23 25.38 -26.66
CA ASP A 230 -6.10 26.56 -26.57
C ASP A 230 -5.37 27.82 -26.05
N ASP A 231 -4.25 27.62 -25.34
CA ASP A 231 -3.61 28.67 -24.56
C ASP A 231 -2.11 28.75 -24.92
N ARG A 232 -1.58 29.85 -25.48
CA ARG A 232 -1.85 31.25 -25.11
C ARG A 232 -1.84 31.53 -23.59
N PHE A 233 -1.43 30.58 -22.73
CA PHE A 233 -1.06 30.83 -21.34
C PHE A 233 0.44 31.09 -21.19
N VAL A 234 0.86 32.27 -21.66
CA VAL A 234 1.71 33.15 -20.84
C VAL A 234 1.02 34.49 -20.89
N ASP A 235 -0.04 34.67 -20.09
CA ASP A 235 -0.50 35.97 -19.58
C ASP A 235 -1.57 35.79 -18.50
N GLN A 236 -1.26 35.02 -17.46
CA GLN A 236 -1.97 35.15 -16.18
C GLN A 236 -1.04 34.97 -14.96
N VAL A 237 0.23 35.39 -15.10
CA VAL A 237 1.14 35.64 -13.97
C VAL A 237 1.73 37.07 -14.05
N ALA A 238 1.30 37.89 -15.00
CA ALA A 238 1.77 39.27 -15.17
C ALA A 238 0.77 40.35 -14.71
N TYR A 239 -0.32 39.99 -14.02
CA TYR A 239 -1.31 40.97 -13.56
C TYR A 239 -1.23 41.33 -12.05
N ASP A 240 -0.35 40.70 -11.27
CA ASP A 240 -0.13 41.05 -9.85
C ASP A 240 1.26 41.66 -9.58
N THR A 241 1.89 42.27 -10.58
CA THR A 241 3.11 43.08 -10.36
C THR A 241 3.08 44.42 -11.10
N LYS A 242 1.88 44.92 -11.44
CA LYS A 242 1.67 46.30 -11.91
C LYS A 242 0.44 46.92 -11.24
N GLN A 243 0.56 47.15 -9.94
CA GLN A 243 -0.18 48.09 -9.08
C GLN A 243 0.53 47.94 -7.72
N LYS A 244 1.39 48.84 -7.23
CA LYS A 244 1.14 50.25 -6.87
C LYS A 244 -0.27 50.49 -6.38
#